data_AF-A0A2J8P858-F1
#
_entry.id   AF-A0A2J8P858-F1
#
_cell.length_a   1.000
_cell.length_b   1.000
_cell.length_c   1.000
_cell.angle_alpha   90.00
_cell.angle_beta   90.00
_cell.angle_gamma   90.00
#
_symmetry.space_group_name_H-M   'P 1'
#
loop_
_entity.id
_entity.type
_entity.pdbx_description
1 polymer ?
#
loop_
_entity_poly.entity_id
_entity_poly.type
_entity_poly.pdbx_seq_one_letter_code
_entity_poly.pdbx_strand_id
1 'polypeptide(L)'
;MGSQEVLGQAARLASSGLFLQVLFRLITFVLNAFILRFLSKEIVGVVNVRLTLLYSTTLFLAREAFRRACLSGGTQRDWSQTLNLLWLTVPLGVFWSLFLGWIWLQLLEVPDPNVVPHYATGVVLFGLSAVVELLGEPFWVLAQAHMFVKLKVIAESLSVILKSVLTAFLVLWLPHWGLYIFSLAQAFINWKEAKLTWSFFKQSFLKQILTEGERYVMTFLNVLNFGDQGVYDIVNNLGSLVARLIFQPIEESFYIFFAKVLERGKDATLQKQEDVAVAAAVLESLLKLALL
;
A
#
# COMPACT_ATOMS: atom_id res chain seq x y z
N MET A 1 -33.51 6.00 1.39
CA MET A 1 -33.36 5.06 0.26
C MET A 1 -33.79 3.70 0.75
N GLY A 2 -34.68 3.03 0.01
CA GLY A 2 -35.10 1.67 0.37
C GLY A 2 -33.98 0.65 0.08
N SER A 3 -33.91 -0.45 0.83
CA SER A 3 -32.93 -1.52 0.63
C SER A 3 -32.94 -2.09 -0.80
N GLN A 4 -34.10 -2.11 -1.46
CA GLN A 4 -34.21 -2.49 -2.87
C GLN A 4 -33.56 -1.48 -3.84
N GLU A 5 -33.62 -0.17 -3.56
CA GLU A 5 -32.93 0.84 -4.38
C GLU A 5 -31.40 0.72 -4.22
N VAL A 6 -30.94 0.46 -2.99
CA VAL A 6 -29.51 0.25 -2.70
C VAL A 6 -29.00 -1.03 -3.38
N LEU A 7 -29.81 -2.10 -3.40
CA LEU A 7 -29.51 -3.33 -4.15
C LEU A 7 -29.42 -3.06 -5.65
N GLY A 8 -30.37 -2.33 -6.23
CA GLY A 8 -30.36 -1.96 -7.65
C GLY A 8 -29.16 -1.10 -8.03
N GLN A 9 -28.74 -0.19 -7.15
CA GLN A 9 -27.51 0.59 -7.33
C GLN A 9 -26.25 -0.27 -7.21
N ALA A 10 -26.17 -1.18 -6.24
CA ALA A 10 -25.04 -2.10 -6.09
C ALA A 10 -24.91 -3.04 -7.30
N ALA A 11 -26.02 -3.56 -7.82
CA ALA A 11 -26.04 -4.38 -9.03
C ALA A 11 -25.62 -3.58 -10.28
N ARG A 12 -26.05 -2.33 -10.41
CA ARG A 12 -25.60 -1.45 -11.51
C ARG A 12 -24.13 -1.07 -11.38
N LEU A 13 -23.63 -0.77 -10.18
CA LEU A 13 -22.21 -0.52 -9.93
C LEU A 13 -21.37 -1.76 -10.23
N ALA A 14 -21.83 -2.93 -9.79
CA ALA A 14 -21.22 -4.20 -10.14
C ALA A 14 -21.12 -4.32 -11.65
N SER A 15 -22.23 -4.15 -12.39
CA SER A 15 -22.25 -4.31 -13.86
C SER A 15 -21.38 -3.30 -14.63
N SER A 16 -21.34 -2.03 -14.21
CA SER A 16 -20.62 -0.96 -14.91
C SER A 16 -19.14 -0.89 -14.52
N GLY A 17 -18.81 -1.14 -13.26
CA GLY A 17 -17.43 -1.27 -12.78
C GLY A 17 -16.77 -2.58 -13.20
N LEU A 18 -17.55 -3.68 -13.31
CA LEU A 18 -17.07 -4.98 -13.78
C LEU A 18 -16.38 -4.87 -15.13
N PHE A 19 -17.02 -4.22 -16.10
CA PHE A 19 -16.47 -4.16 -17.46
C PHE A 19 -15.08 -3.51 -17.47
N LEU A 20 -14.92 -2.38 -16.77
CA LEU A 20 -13.65 -1.66 -16.72
C LEU A 20 -12.58 -2.44 -15.94
N GLN A 21 -12.95 -3.04 -14.79
CA GLN A 21 -12.02 -3.87 -14.00
C GLN A 21 -11.59 -5.12 -14.76
N VAL A 22 -12.52 -5.81 -15.43
CA VAL A 22 -12.25 -6.98 -16.26
C VAL A 22 -11.34 -6.58 -17.43
N LEU A 23 -11.61 -5.46 -18.10
CA LEU A 23 -10.78 -4.96 -19.18
C LEU A 23 -9.33 -4.69 -18.73
N PHE A 24 -9.12 -3.95 -17.62
CA PHE A 24 -7.77 -3.70 -17.11
C PHE A 24 -7.05 -4.97 -16.64
N ARG A 25 -7.78 -5.93 -16.05
CA ARG A 25 -7.21 -7.24 -15.67
C ARG A 25 -6.81 -8.06 -16.89
N LEU A 26 -7.62 -8.03 -17.96
CA LEU A 26 -7.35 -8.74 -19.20
C LEU A 26 -6.17 -8.10 -19.95
N ILE A 27 -6.08 -6.77 -19.97
CA ILE A 27 -4.91 -6.04 -20.49
C ILE A 27 -3.65 -6.43 -19.71
N THR A 28 -3.71 -6.38 -18.38
CA THR A 28 -2.56 -6.73 -17.51
C THR A 28 -2.15 -8.19 -17.71
N PHE A 29 -3.13 -9.09 -17.85
CA PHE A 29 -2.90 -10.50 -18.16
C PHE A 29 -2.19 -10.70 -19.50
N VAL A 30 -2.67 -10.06 -20.57
CA VAL A 30 -2.08 -10.17 -21.90
C VAL A 30 -0.67 -9.59 -21.91
N LEU A 31 -0.45 -8.45 -21.25
CA LEU A 31 0.87 -7.86 -21.11
C LEU A 31 1.82 -8.76 -20.33
N ASN A 32 1.38 -9.32 -19.20
CA ASN A 32 2.18 -10.26 -18.42
C ASN A 32 2.49 -11.52 -19.22
N ALA A 33 1.50 -12.12 -19.90
CA ALA A 33 1.70 -13.29 -20.76
C ALA A 33 2.65 -13.01 -21.94
N PHE A 34 2.62 -11.79 -22.49
CA PHE A 34 3.55 -11.36 -23.52
C PHE A 34 4.97 -11.20 -22.97
N ILE A 35 5.15 -10.53 -21.83
CA ILE A 35 6.45 -10.37 -21.15
C ILE A 35 7.09 -11.73 -20.87
N LEU A 36 6.29 -12.71 -20.42
CA LEU A 36 6.77 -14.07 -20.13
C LEU A 36 7.32 -14.82 -21.35
N ARG A 37 7.01 -14.40 -22.59
CA ARG A 37 7.59 -15.01 -23.81
C ARG A 37 9.03 -14.58 -24.06
N PHE A 38 9.45 -13.44 -23.50
CA PHE A 38 10.78 -12.87 -23.73
C PHE A 38 11.69 -12.96 -22.51
N LEU A 39 11.15 -13.35 -21.36
CA LEU A 39 11.85 -13.41 -20.07
C LEU A 39 12.03 -14.88 -19.68
N SER A 40 13.23 -15.25 -19.25
CA SER A 40 13.46 -16.60 -18.71
C SER A 40 12.73 -16.78 -17.38
N LYS A 41 12.37 -18.03 -17.05
CA LYS A 41 11.68 -18.36 -15.79
C LYS A 41 12.48 -17.92 -14.56
N GLU A 42 13.80 -17.93 -14.66
CA GLU A 42 14.71 -17.51 -13.60
C GLU A 42 14.67 -16.00 -13.37
N ILE A 43 14.64 -15.18 -14.44
CA ILE A 43 14.50 -13.72 -14.32
C ILE A 43 13.13 -13.38 -13.71
N VAL A 44 12.07 -14.06 -14.14
CA VAL A 44 10.71 -13.85 -13.62
C VAL A 44 10.65 -14.19 -12.13
N GLY A 45 11.20 -15.33 -11.71
CA GLY A 45 11.26 -15.73 -10.30
C GLY A 45 12.02 -14.71 -9.45
N VAL A 46 13.19 -14.25 -9.93
CA VAL A 46 13.96 -13.22 -9.22
C VAL A 46 13.21 -11.90 -9.09
N VAL A 47 12.58 -11.42 -10.17
CA VAL A 47 11.86 -10.14 -10.18
C VAL A 47 10.60 -10.21 -9.30
N ASN A 48 9.69 -11.15 -9.57
CA ASN A 48 8.36 -11.19 -8.94
C ASN A 48 8.38 -11.69 -7.49
N VAL A 49 9.34 -12.54 -7.14
CA VAL A 49 9.43 -13.09 -5.78
C VAL A 49 10.41 -12.27 -4.97
N ARG A 50 11.68 -12.17 -5.39
CA ARG A 50 12.74 -11.60 -4.53
C ARG A 50 12.79 -10.08 -4.58
N LEU A 51 12.81 -9.47 -5.77
CA LEU A 51 12.90 -8.00 -5.88
C LEU A 51 11.60 -7.30 -5.48
N THR A 52 10.45 -7.89 -5.82
CA THR A 52 9.15 -7.42 -5.31
C THR A 52 9.05 -7.54 -3.79
N LEU A 53 9.62 -8.59 -3.17
CA LEU A 53 9.67 -8.71 -1.70
C LEU A 53 10.55 -7.63 -1.06
N LEU A 54 11.71 -7.31 -1.65
CA LEU A 54 12.55 -6.20 -1.23
C LEU A 54 11.77 -4.87 -1.28
N TYR A 55 11.10 -4.62 -2.39
CA TYR A 55 10.29 -3.43 -2.61
C TYR A 55 9.14 -3.31 -1.61
N SER A 56 8.33 -4.35 -1.48
CA SER A 56 7.16 -4.35 -0.59
C SER A 56 7.57 -4.22 0.88
N THR A 57 8.65 -4.92 1.29
CA THR A 57 9.17 -4.85 2.66
C THR A 57 9.74 -3.47 2.97
N THR A 58 10.46 -2.85 2.03
CA THR A 58 10.99 -1.49 2.19
C THR A 58 9.86 -0.48 2.42
N LEU A 59 8.85 -0.50 1.54
CA LEU A 59 7.69 0.39 1.67
C LEU A 59 6.92 0.12 2.97
N PHE A 60 6.71 -1.15 3.28
CA PHE A 60 6.03 -1.58 4.50
C PHE A 60 6.69 -0.99 5.76
N LEU A 61 7.99 -1.20 5.92
CA LEU A 61 8.76 -0.71 7.08
C LEU A 61 8.82 0.82 7.12
N ALA A 62 8.87 1.47 5.97
CA ALA A 62 9.03 2.92 5.87
C ALA A 62 7.73 3.69 6.07
N ARG A 63 6.56 3.18 5.63
CA ARG A 63 5.34 3.99 5.53
C ARG A 63 4.10 3.46 6.24
N GLU A 64 3.92 2.15 6.37
CA GLU A 64 2.60 1.59 6.68
C GLU A 64 2.10 2.02 8.07
N ALA A 65 3.01 2.09 9.04
CA ALA A 65 2.72 2.57 10.38
C ALA A 65 2.36 4.07 10.40
N PHE A 66 3.07 4.89 9.61
CA PHE A 66 2.85 6.33 9.50
C PHE A 66 1.51 6.63 8.82
N ARG A 67 1.23 5.99 7.70
CA ARG A 67 -0.03 6.15 6.95
C ARG A 67 -1.24 5.88 7.85
N ARG A 68 -1.23 4.77 8.59
CA ARG A 68 -2.33 4.42 9.52
C ARG A 68 -2.44 5.40 10.68
N ALA A 69 -1.33 5.80 11.28
CA ALA A 69 -1.34 6.78 12.36
C ALA A 69 -1.86 8.15 11.90
N CYS A 70 -1.54 8.57 10.68
CA CYS A 70 -1.97 9.84 10.08
C CYS A 70 -3.45 9.83 9.69
N LEU A 71 -3.98 8.70 9.22
CA LEU A 71 -5.39 8.56 8.83
C LEU A 71 -6.32 8.22 10.01
N SER A 72 -5.79 7.79 11.15
CA SER A 72 -6.58 7.40 12.35
C SER A 72 -6.98 8.55 13.28
N GLY A 73 -6.69 9.82 12.94
CA GLY A 73 -6.92 10.96 13.83
C GLY A 73 -8.29 11.62 13.68
N GLY A 74 -8.82 12.17 14.78
CA GLY A 74 -10.09 12.90 14.80
C GLY A 74 -10.02 14.30 14.17
N THR A 75 -11.18 14.97 14.09
CA THR A 75 -11.46 16.20 13.33
C THR A 75 -10.63 17.44 13.70
N GLN A 76 -9.91 17.43 14.83
CA GLN A 76 -8.99 18.50 15.25
C GLN A 76 -7.53 18.04 15.17
N ARG A 77 -7.03 17.89 13.94
CA ARG A 77 -5.65 17.43 13.69
C ARG A 77 -4.78 18.56 13.15
N ASP A 78 -3.59 18.70 13.73
CA ASP A 78 -2.55 19.57 13.17
C ASP A 78 -1.89 18.87 11.97
N TRP A 79 -2.28 19.32 10.78
CA TRP A 79 -1.79 18.77 9.52
C TRP A 79 -0.32 19.11 9.26
N SER A 80 0.23 20.15 9.89
CA SER A 80 1.67 20.47 9.77
C SER A 80 2.51 19.40 10.46
N GLN A 81 2.11 18.99 11.66
CA GLN A 81 2.78 17.92 12.40
C GLN A 81 2.63 16.56 11.71
N THR A 82 1.43 16.29 11.18
CA THR A 82 1.14 15.07 10.42
C THR A 82 2.00 14.99 9.15
N LEU A 83 2.16 16.11 8.43
CA LEU A 83 3.02 16.17 7.24
C LEU A 83 4.51 16.05 7.59
N ASN A 84 4.98 16.70 8.65
CA ASN A 84 6.37 16.55 9.13
C ASN A 84 6.66 15.08 9.49
N LEU A 85 5.70 14.40 10.09
CA LEU A 85 5.78 12.98 10.40
C LEU A 85 5.79 12.11 9.13
N LEU A 86 4.97 12.43 8.12
CA LEU A 86 4.96 11.71 6.85
C LEU A 86 6.23 11.89 6.03
N TRP A 87 6.87 13.06 6.10
CA TRP A 87 8.16 13.27 5.44
C TRP A 87 9.28 12.39 6.02
N LEU A 88 9.13 11.86 7.23
CA LEU A 88 10.04 10.88 7.81
C LEU A 88 10.02 9.53 7.06
N THR A 89 8.96 9.23 6.31
CA THR A 89 8.87 8.00 5.52
C THR A 89 9.95 7.93 4.43
N VAL A 90 10.39 9.06 3.88
CA VAL A 90 11.40 9.14 2.83
C VAL A 90 12.82 8.78 3.34
N PRO A 91 13.39 9.44 4.37
CA PRO A 91 14.69 9.05 4.90
C PRO A 91 14.67 7.65 5.52
N LEU A 92 13.56 7.21 6.12
CA LEU A 92 13.40 5.82 6.55
C LEU A 92 13.38 4.86 5.36
N GLY A 93 12.74 5.24 4.26
CA GLY A 93 12.76 4.51 2.99
C GLY A 93 14.17 4.34 2.44
N VAL A 94 14.96 5.40 2.44
CA VAL A 94 16.38 5.35 2.02
C VAL A 94 17.16 4.41 2.94
N PHE A 95 17.00 4.55 4.25
CA PHE A 95 17.67 3.67 5.22
C PHE A 95 17.31 2.20 5.01
N TRP A 96 16.02 1.86 4.92
CA TRP A 96 15.57 0.48 4.73
C TRP A 96 15.93 -0.07 3.36
N SER A 97 15.88 0.76 2.32
CA SER A 97 16.30 0.40 0.96
C SER A 97 17.78 0.01 0.91
N LEU A 98 18.65 0.78 1.57
CA LEU A 98 20.08 0.47 1.66
C LEU A 98 20.35 -0.77 2.53
N PHE A 99 19.70 -0.85 3.70
CA PHE A 99 19.89 -1.97 4.62
C PHE A 99 19.40 -3.30 4.04
N LEU A 100 18.17 -3.34 3.52
CA LEU A 100 17.61 -4.53 2.90
C LEU A 100 18.32 -4.83 1.56
N GLY A 101 18.68 -3.81 0.78
CA GLY A 101 19.48 -3.99 -0.43
C GLY A 101 20.83 -4.65 -0.13
N TRP A 102 21.51 -4.25 0.95
CA TRP A 102 22.73 -4.91 1.41
C TRP A 102 22.50 -6.38 1.79
N ILE A 103 21.41 -6.69 2.51
CA ILE A 103 21.02 -8.08 2.82
C ILE A 103 20.81 -8.88 1.52
N TRP A 104 20.12 -8.32 0.53
CA TRP A 104 19.86 -8.96 -0.76
C TRP A 104 21.13 -9.21 -1.59
N LEU A 105 22.17 -8.39 -1.42
CA LEU A 105 23.42 -8.52 -2.16
C LEU A 105 24.46 -9.39 -1.45
N GLN A 106 24.47 -9.41 -0.12
CA GLN A 106 25.58 -9.96 0.67
C GLN A 106 25.19 -11.18 1.51
N LEU A 107 23.94 -11.27 1.95
CA LEU A 107 23.48 -12.34 2.84
C LEU A 107 22.66 -13.40 2.10
N LEU A 108 21.90 -12.98 1.10
CA LEU A 108 21.06 -13.84 0.28
C LEU A 108 21.85 -14.42 -0.90
N GLU A 109 21.45 -15.61 -1.35
CA GLU A 109 22.09 -16.29 -2.48
C GLU A 109 21.99 -15.42 -3.75
N VAL A 110 23.13 -15.16 -4.40
CA VAL A 110 23.20 -14.34 -5.61
C VAL A 110 23.00 -15.25 -6.84
N PRO A 111 22.03 -14.95 -7.73
CA PRO A 111 21.82 -15.75 -8.94
C PRO A 111 23.05 -15.79 -9.86
N ASP A 112 23.24 -16.90 -10.60
CA ASP A 112 24.33 -17.03 -11.57
C ASP A 112 24.25 -15.90 -12.62
N PRO A 113 25.32 -15.09 -12.80
CA PRO A 113 25.35 -14.00 -13.76
C PRO A 113 25.07 -14.40 -15.21
N ASN A 114 25.33 -15.66 -15.59
CA ASN A 114 25.05 -16.18 -16.93
C ASN A 114 23.54 -16.34 -17.19
N VAL A 115 22.76 -16.53 -16.12
CA VAL A 115 21.31 -16.78 -16.18
C VAL A 115 20.51 -15.52 -15.86
N VAL A 116 20.95 -14.74 -14.87
CA VAL A 116 20.33 -13.47 -14.48
C VAL A 116 21.40 -12.37 -14.49
N PRO A 117 21.65 -11.73 -15.64
CA PRO A 117 22.64 -10.67 -15.74
C PRO A 117 22.20 -9.44 -14.93
N HIS A 118 23.19 -8.70 -14.42
CA HIS A 118 22.97 -7.42 -13.73
C HIS A 118 22.04 -7.46 -12.50
N TYR A 119 22.00 -8.57 -11.77
CA TYR A 119 21.19 -8.70 -10.55
C TYR A 119 21.38 -7.55 -9.55
N ALA A 120 22.63 -7.14 -9.31
CA ALA A 120 22.93 -6.06 -8.37
C ALA A 120 22.31 -4.70 -8.79
N THR A 121 22.31 -4.42 -10.09
CA THR A 121 21.62 -3.24 -10.64
C THR A 121 20.12 -3.33 -10.42
N GLY A 122 19.53 -4.52 -10.57
CA GLY A 122 18.12 -4.77 -10.27
C GLY A 122 17.76 -4.49 -8.81
N VAL A 123 18.58 -4.93 -7.86
CA VAL A 123 18.39 -4.65 -6.42
C VAL A 123 18.40 -3.14 -6.14
N VAL A 124 19.37 -2.40 -6.69
CA VAL A 124 19.45 -0.95 -6.51
C VAL A 124 18.26 -0.23 -7.15
N LEU A 125 17.84 -0.63 -8.35
CA LEU A 125 16.70 0.00 -9.05
C LEU A 125 15.37 -0.24 -8.32
N PHE A 126 15.13 -1.44 -7.79
CA PHE A 126 13.94 -1.71 -6.98
C PHE A 126 13.97 -0.95 -5.65
N GLY A 127 15.14 -0.85 -5.02
CA GLY A 127 15.34 -0.02 -3.84
C GLY A 127 15.09 1.47 -4.10
N LEU A 128 15.54 2.01 -5.24
CA LEU A 128 15.28 3.39 -5.66
C LEU A 128 13.80 3.61 -6.00
N SER A 129 13.17 2.66 -6.68
CA SER A 129 11.74 2.71 -7.00
C SER A 129 10.88 2.82 -5.74
N ALA A 130 11.22 2.07 -4.68
CA ALA A 130 10.54 2.18 -3.39
C ALA A 130 10.69 3.59 -2.78
N VAL A 131 11.89 4.18 -2.83
CA VAL A 131 12.13 5.55 -2.34
C VAL A 131 11.35 6.59 -3.15
N VAL A 132 11.30 6.44 -4.48
CA VAL A 132 10.52 7.33 -5.35
C VAL A 132 9.03 7.27 -5.02
N GLU A 133 8.48 6.08 -4.75
CA GLU A 133 7.08 5.96 -4.34
C GLU A 133 6.82 6.65 -2.98
N LEU A 134 7.78 6.61 -2.05
CA LEU A 134 7.66 7.30 -0.75
C LEU A 134 7.65 8.82 -0.86
N LEU A 135 8.23 9.41 -1.92
CA LEU A 135 8.12 10.85 -2.17
C LEU A 135 6.67 11.28 -2.45
N GLY A 136 5.86 10.37 -3.01
CA GLY A 136 4.43 10.59 -3.26
C GLY A 136 3.55 10.43 -2.01
N GLU A 137 4.09 9.88 -0.93
CA GLU A 137 3.33 9.50 0.27
C GLU A 137 2.65 10.68 0.97
N PRO A 138 3.34 11.82 1.24
CA PRO A 138 2.71 12.95 1.93
C PRO A 138 1.54 13.53 1.11
N PHE A 139 1.67 13.57 -0.22
CA PHE A 139 0.64 14.05 -1.13
C PHE A 139 -0.56 13.12 -1.18
N TRP A 140 -0.33 11.81 -1.19
CA TRP A 140 -1.39 10.82 -1.17
C TRP A 140 -2.23 10.91 0.11
N VAL A 141 -1.57 10.97 1.28
CA VAL A 141 -2.27 11.11 2.57
C VAL A 141 -3.00 12.45 2.67
N LEU A 142 -2.41 13.54 2.15
CA LEU A 142 -3.04 14.87 2.12
C LEU A 142 -4.28 14.91 1.22
N ALA A 143 -4.21 14.29 0.04
CA ALA A 143 -5.30 14.21 -0.91
C ALA A 143 -6.49 13.43 -0.31
N GLN A 144 -6.19 12.32 0.36
CA GLN A 144 -7.20 11.49 1.02
C GLN A 144 -7.82 12.19 2.23
N ALA A 145 -7.07 13.06 2.91
CA ALA A 145 -7.52 13.79 4.08
C ALA A 145 -8.46 14.98 3.82
N HIS A 146 -8.33 15.69 2.69
CA HIS A 146 -8.88 17.06 2.59
C HIS A 146 -9.85 17.36 1.45
N MET A 147 -9.98 16.54 0.42
CA MET A 147 -11.04 16.64 -0.60
C MET A 147 -11.40 18.03 -1.22
N PHE A 148 -10.64 19.15 -1.11
CA PHE A 148 -10.76 20.40 -1.95
C PHE A 148 -9.58 21.40 -1.71
N VAL A 149 -8.96 21.91 -2.79
CA VAL A 149 -7.51 22.29 -2.81
C VAL A 149 -7.15 23.80 -2.88
N LYS A 150 -8.02 24.72 -3.34
CA LYS A 150 -7.52 26.01 -3.87
C LYS A 150 -7.18 27.11 -2.87
N LEU A 151 -7.88 27.22 -1.73
CA LEU A 151 -7.66 28.30 -0.75
C LEU A 151 -6.44 28.03 0.16
N LYS A 152 -6.03 26.76 0.28
CA LYS A 152 -4.98 26.26 1.18
C LYS A 152 -3.56 26.47 0.62
N VAL A 153 -3.40 26.33 -0.70
CA VAL A 153 -2.10 26.53 -1.39
C VAL A 153 -1.58 27.96 -1.24
N ILE A 154 -2.47 28.95 -1.19
CA ILE A 154 -2.12 30.37 -1.03
C ILE A 154 -1.59 30.65 0.38
N ALA A 155 -2.23 30.06 1.41
CA ALA A 155 -1.79 30.20 2.80
C ALA A 155 -0.51 29.40 3.10
N GLU A 156 -0.34 28.21 2.48
CA GLU A 156 0.86 27.37 2.64
C GLU A 156 2.10 28.00 2.01
N SER A 157 1.95 28.58 0.81
CA SER A 157 3.04 29.29 0.13
C SER A 157 3.56 30.48 0.95
N LEU A 158 2.66 31.18 1.65
CA LEU A 158 3.01 32.31 2.51
C LEU A 158 3.82 31.88 3.75
N SER A 159 3.50 30.73 4.35
CA SER A 159 4.20 30.24 5.54
C SER A 159 5.60 29.68 5.24
N VAL A 160 5.79 29.07 4.06
CA VAL A 160 7.10 28.58 3.59
C VAL A 160 8.04 29.75 3.30
N ILE A 161 7.53 30.83 2.72
CA ILE A 161 8.29 32.07 2.52
C ILE A 161 8.68 32.67 3.88
N LEU A 162 7.75 32.75 4.83
CA LEU A 162 8.03 33.25 6.17
C LEU A 162 9.10 32.43 6.89
N LYS A 163 9.01 31.10 6.83
CA LYS A 163 9.98 30.16 7.43
C LYS A 163 11.36 30.31 6.76
N SER A 164 11.41 30.47 5.45
CA SER A 164 12.67 30.61 4.70
C SER A 164 13.37 31.94 5.01
N VAL A 165 12.61 33.03 5.13
CA VAL A 165 13.15 34.36 5.51
C VAL A 165 13.65 34.36 6.95
N LEU A 166 12.90 33.77 7.88
CA LEU A 166 13.29 33.70 9.29
C LEU A 166 14.53 32.80 9.50
N THR A 167 14.61 31.69 8.76
CA THR A 167 15.78 30.78 8.79
C THR A 167 17.01 31.45 8.19
N ALA A 168 16.86 32.17 7.06
CA ALA A 168 17.95 32.93 6.45
C ALA A 168 18.46 34.04 7.39
N PHE A 169 17.56 34.77 8.05
CA PHE A 169 17.91 35.80 9.02
C PHE A 169 18.73 35.24 10.20
N LEU A 170 18.30 34.11 10.77
CA LEU A 170 18.97 33.47 11.91
C LEU A 170 20.33 32.86 11.54
N VAL A 171 20.47 32.30 10.33
CA VAL A 171 21.74 31.74 9.83
C VAL A 171 22.77 32.84 9.57
N LEU A 172 22.35 34.01 9.09
CA LEU A 172 23.25 35.14 8.83
C LEU A 172 23.75 35.80 10.12
N TRP A 173 22.98 35.76 11.21
CA TRP A 173 23.37 36.36 12.50
C TRP A 173 24.12 35.41 13.43
N LEU A 174 23.95 34.09 13.30
CA LEU A 174 24.59 33.09 14.18
C LEU A 174 25.19 31.90 13.38
N PRO A 175 26.36 32.07 12.74
CA PRO A 175 26.96 31.06 11.85
C PRO A 175 27.39 29.78 12.58
N HIS A 176 27.70 29.84 13.88
CA HIS A 176 28.34 28.75 14.61
C HIS A 176 27.37 27.66 15.12
N TRP A 177 26.06 27.89 15.05
CA TRP A 177 25.01 26.93 15.51
C TRP A 177 24.18 26.33 14.37
N GLY A 178 24.56 26.56 13.10
CA GLY A 178 23.75 26.22 11.91
C GLY A 178 23.28 24.76 11.83
N LEU A 179 24.13 23.80 12.23
CA LEU A 179 23.81 22.37 12.22
C LEU A 179 22.77 21.99 13.30
N TYR A 180 22.87 22.59 14.49
CA TYR A 180 21.91 22.36 15.58
C TYR A 180 20.56 23.01 15.30
N ILE A 181 20.54 24.20 14.67
CA ILE A 181 19.32 24.89 14.23
C ILE A 181 18.58 24.05 13.17
N PHE A 182 19.32 23.48 12.20
CA PHE A 182 18.77 22.55 11.21
C PHE A 182 18.23 21.26 11.85
N SER A 183 18.93 20.72 12.84
CA SER A 183 18.57 19.47 13.52
C SER A 183 17.33 19.63 14.42
N LEU A 184 17.17 20.78 15.08
CA LEU A 184 16.06 21.08 15.99
C LEU A 184 14.78 21.47 15.24
N ALA A 185 14.90 22.08 14.05
CA ALA A 185 13.80 22.32 13.13
C ALA A 185 13.19 21.03 12.53
N GLN A 186 13.95 19.93 12.55
CA GLN A 186 13.54 18.61 12.07
C GLN A 186 12.91 17.72 13.17
N ALA A 187 13.06 18.08 14.46
CA ALA A 187 12.85 17.15 15.59
C ALA A 187 11.53 17.30 16.37
N PHE A 188 10.53 18.04 15.87
CA PHE A 188 9.21 18.05 16.51
C PHE A 188 8.35 16.88 16.00
N ILE A 189 8.70 15.67 16.45
CA ILE A 189 7.82 14.49 16.36
C ILE A 189 6.80 14.57 17.51
N ASN A 190 5.51 14.57 17.19
CA ASN A 190 4.46 14.52 18.21
C ASN A 190 4.46 13.13 18.88
N TRP A 191 4.82 13.07 20.16
CA TRP A 191 4.93 11.82 20.93
C TRP A 191 3.62 11.01 21.00
N LYS A 192 2.46 11.68 20.93
CA LYS A 192 1.15 11.01 20.90
C LYS A 192 0.93 10.28 19.58
N GLU A 193 1.40 10.84 18.47
CA GLU A 193 1.31 10.22 17.14
C GLU A 193 2.32 9.08 17.00
N ALA A 194 3.54 9.23 17.53
CA ALA A 194 4.57 8.20 17.52
C ALA A 194 4.14 6.91 18.25
N LYS A 195 3.44 7.04 19.39
CA LYS A 195 2.91 5.87 20.13
C LYS A 195 1.83 5.13 19.35
N LEU A 196 1.00 5.85 18.59
CA LEU A 196 -0.02 5.26 17.73
C LEU A 196 0.59 4.57 16.51
N THR A 197 1.60 5.18 15.89
CA THR A 197 2.44 4.58 14.83
C THR A 197 3.00 3.23 15.28
N TRP A 198 3.55 3.15 16.50
CA TRP A 198 4.07 1.88 17.03
C TRP A 198 3.01 0.78 17.20
N SER A 199 1.78 1.14 17.61
CA SER A 199 0.69 0.18 17.72
C SER A 199 0.26 -0.37 16.36
N PHE A 200 0.15 0.50 15.35
CA PHE A 200 -0.17 0.08 13.99
C PHE A 200 0.96 -0.71 13.33
N PHE A 201 2.22 -0.41 13.65
CA PHE A 201 3.36 -1.19 13.17
C PHE A 201 3.22 -2.68 13.52
N LYS A 202 2.80 -3.02 14.75
CA LYS A 202 2.59 -4.42 15.16
C LYS A 202 1.50 -5.13 14.36
N GLN A 203 0.38 -4.45 14.11
CA GLN A 203 -0.73 -5.01 13.32
C GLN A 203 -0.35 -5.19 11.86
N SER A 204 0.36 -4.21 11.31
CA SER A 204 0.87 -4.22 9.96
C SER A 204 1.91 -5.32 9.79
N PHE A 205 2.76 -5.57 10.79
CA PHE A 205 3.78 -6.62 10.74
C PHE A 205 3.15 -8.00 10.64
N LEU A 206 2.09 -8.26 11.42
CA LEU A 206 1.33 -9.50 11.30
C LEU A 206 0.70 -9.65 9.90
N LYS A 207 0.14 -8.56 9.36
CA LYS A 207 -0.42 -8.57 7.99
C LYS A 207 0.65 -8.88 6.93
N GLN A 208 1.84 -8.32 7.06
CA GLN A 208 2.95 -8.55 6.14
C GLN A 208 3.36 -10.03 6.14
N ILE A 209 3.48 -10.64 7.32
CA ILE A 209 3.78 -12.08 7.43
C ILE A 209 2.66 -12.92 6.79
N LEU A 210 1.39 -12.57 7.03
CA LEU A 210 0.27 -13.33 6.46
C LEU A 210 0.16 -13.20 4.93
N THR A 211 0.55 -12.05 4.38
CA THR A 211 0.38 -11.74 2.95
C THR A 211 1.59 -12.18 2.13
N GLU A 212 2.80 -11.97 2.64
CA GLU A 212 4.06 -12.23 1.94
C GLU A 212 4.83 -13.41 2.54
N GLY A 213 4.23 -14.13 3.50
CA GLY A 213 4.83 -15.26 4.21
C GLY A 213 5.38 -16.34 3.28
N GLU A 214 4.65 -16.66 2.21
CA GLU A 214 5.11 -17.61 1.20
C GLU A 214 6.39 -17.13 0.49
N ARG A 215 6.47 -15.83 0.16
CA ARG A 215 7.65 -15.24 -0.49
C ARG A 215 8.83 -15.15 0.47
N TYR A 216 8.58 -14.90 1.76
CA TYR A 216 9.60 -14.95 2.80
C TYR A 216 10.21 -16.36 2.91
N VAL A 217 9.38 -17.41 2.94
CA VAL A 217 9.85 -18.80 2.98
C VAL A 217 10.67 -19.13 1.73
N MET A 218 10.17 -18.80 0.55
CA MET A 218 10.88 -19.06 -0.72
C MET A 218 12.22 -18.31 -0.82
N THR A 219 12.27 -17.07 -0.32
CA THR A 219 13.47 -16.21 -0.43
C THR A 219 14.53 -16.52 0.61
N PHE A 220 14.15 -16.77 1.86
CA PHE A 220 15.09 -16.91 2.98
C PHE A 220 15.47 -18.36 3.29
N LEU A 221 14.61 -19.34 2.98
CA LEU A 221 14.87 -20.75 3.28
C LEU A 221 15.37 -21.54 2.06
N ASN A 222 15.54 -20.90 0.90
CA ASN A 222 16.03 -21.52 -0.35
C ASN A 222 15.34 -22.86 -0.69
N VAL A 223 14.05 -22.99 -0.36
CA VAL A 223 13.28 -24.24 -0.53
C VAL A 223 13.08 -24.59 -2.01
N LEU A 224 13.07 -23.58 -2.89
CA LEU A 224 12.85 -23.71 -4.33
C LEU A 224 13.93 -22.96 -5.09
N ASN A 225 14.39 -23.52 -6.22
CA ASN A 225 15.28 -22.82 -7.15
C ASN A 225 14.53 -21.64 -7.83
N PHE A 226 15.24 -20.62 -8.31
CA PHE A 226 14.67 -19.42 -8.95
C PHE A 226 13.72 -19.75 -10.11
N GLY A 227 14.04 -20.78 -10.90
CA GLY A 227 13.15 -21.24 -11.97
C GLY A 227 11.83 -21.80 -11.44
N ASP A 228 11.86 -22.54 -10.33
CA ASP A 228 10.67 -23.13 -9.71
C ASP A 228 9.84 -22.07 -8.97
N GLN A 229 10.50 -21.06 -8.38
CA GLN A 229 9.83 -19.88 -7.83
C GLN A 229 9.06 -19.13 -8.93
N GLY A 230 9.66 -18.97 -10.11
CA GLY A 230 9.00 -18.36 -11.27
C GLY A 230 7.80 -19.18 -11.75
N VAL A 231 7.93 -20.50 -11.85
CA VAL A 231 6.81 -21.39 -12.22
C VAL A 231 5.70 -21.34 -11.17
N TYR A 232 6.03 -21.38 -9.88
CA TYR A 232 5.06 -21.30 -8.79
C TYR A 232 4.30 -19.97 -8.80
N ASP A 233 4.99 -18.83 -8.89
CA ASP A 233 4.36 -17.51 -8.95
C ASP A 233 3.40 -17.39 -10.15
N ILE A 234 3.83 -17.88 -11.32
CA ILE A 234 2.98 -17.90 -12.52
C ILE A 234 1.75 -18.77 -12.31
N VAL A 235 1.90 -19.99 -11.78
CA VAL A 235 0.78 -20.92 -11.56
C VAL A 235 -0.19 -20.35 -10.52
N ASN A 236 0.30 -19.78 -9.42
CA ASN A 236 -0.55 -19.18 -8.39
C ASN A 236 -1.31 -17.96 -8.92
N ASN A 237 -0.64 -17.08 -9.67
CA ASN A 237 -1.26 -15.89 -10.25
C ASN A 237 -2.24 -16.21 -11.38
N LEU A 238 -1.95 -17.20 -12.24
CA LEU A 238 -2.86 -17.64 -13.30
C LEU A 238 -4.03 -18.47 -12.76
N GLY A 239 -3.75 -19.39 -11.84
CA GLY A 239 -4.74 -20.29 -11.24
C GLY A 239 -5.79 -19.55 -10.43
N SER A 240 -5.40 -18.48 -9.73
CA SER A 240 -6.35 -17.62 -8.99
C SER A 240 -7.01 -16.54 -9.85
N LEU A 241 -6.58 -16.31 -11.10
CA LEU A 241 -7.05 -15.21 -11.94
C LEU A 241 -8.55 -15.30 -12.25
N VAL A 242 -9.03 -16.48 -12.62
CA VAL A 242 -10.45 -16.70 -12.98
C VAL A 242 -11.34 -16.43 -11.78
N ALA A 243 -10.96 -16.95 -10.61
CA ALA A 243 -11.66 -16.68 -9.36
C ALA A 243 -11.64 -15.19 -9.00
N ARG A 244 -10.49 -14.52 -9.09
CA ARG A 244 -10.35 -13.08 -8.82
C ARG A 244 -11.14 -12.23 -9.82
N LEU A 245 -11.28 -12.65 -11.08
CA LEU A 245 -12.00 -11.90 -12.11
C LEU A 245 -13.51 -11.97 -11.90
N ILE A 246 -14.02 -13.09 -11.39
CA ILE A 246 -15.44 -13.30 -11.13
C ILE A 246 -15.84 -12.79 -9.75
N PHE A 247 -15.14 -13.19 -8.70
CA PHE A 247 -15.58 -12.97 -7.32
C PHE A 247 -15.17 -11.61 -6.73
N GLN A 248 -14.03 -11.05 -7.13
CA GLN A 248 -13.55 -9.80 -6.53
C GLN A 248 -14.46 -8.58 -6.82
N PRO A 249 -14.99 -8.38 -8.05
CA PRO A 249 -15.93 -7.30 -8.31
C PRO A 249 -17.28 -7.47 -7.60
N ILE A 250 -17.71 -8.73 -7.43
CA ILE A 250 -18.91 -9.10 -6.68
C ILE A 250 -18.69 -8.76 -5.21
N GLU A 251 -17.59 -9.20 -4.61
CA GLU A 251 -17.22 -8.91 -3.23
C GLU A 251 -17.19 -7.40 -2.96
N GLU A 252 -16.47 -6.62 -3.78
CA GLU A 252 -16.37 -5.16 -3.62
C GLU A 252 -17.73 -4.45 -3.73
N SER A 253 -18.59 -4.89 -4.64
CA SER A 253 -19.90 -4.28 -4.87
C SER A 253 -20.91 -4.61 -3.77
N PHE A 254 -20.94 -5.86 -3.32
CA PHE A 254 -21.86 -6.31 -2.27
C PHE A 254 -21.37 -5.94 -0.86
N TYR A 255 -20.07 -5.74 -0.66
CA TYR A 255 -19.53 -5.17 0.58
C TYR A 255 -20.17 -3.79 0.88
N ILE A 256 -20.26 -2.92 -0.14
CA ILE A 256 -20.90 -1.60 0.00
C ILE A 256 -22.41 -1.74 0.28
N PHE A 257 -23.07 -2.72 -0.33
CA PHE A 257 -24.48 -3.03 -0.07
C PHE A 257 -24.69 -3.42 1.40
N PHE A 258 -23.96 -4.42 1.92
CA PHE A 258 -24.10 -4.85 3.30
C PHE A 258 -23.74 -3.74 4.29
N ALA A 259 -22.71 -2.94 4.01
CA ALA A 259 -22.30 -1.82 4.85
C ALA A 259 -23.35 -0.70 4.94
N LYS A 260 -24.24 -0.57 3.94
CA LYS A 260 -25.32 0.43 3.92
C LYS A 260 -26.65 -0.11 4.45
N VAL A 261 -26.90 -1.41 4.29
CA VAL A 261 -28.17 -2.06 4.66
C VAL A 261 -28.16 -2.54 6.11
N LEU A 262 -27.00 -2.93 6.64
CA LEU A 262 -26.88 -3.44 8.01
C LEU A 262 -26.12 -2.47 8.91
N GLU A 263 -26.64 -2.23 10.12
CA GLU A 263 -25.97 -1.42 11.14
C GLU A 263 -24.96 -2.27 11.90
N ARG A 264 -23.69 -1.86 11.88
CA ARG A 264 -22.60 -2.59 12.53
C ARG A 264 -22.73 -2.49 14.05
N GLY A 265 -22.70 -3.64 14.74
CA GLY A 265 -22.74 -3.71 16.21
C GLY A 265 -24.14 -3.69 16.82
N LYS A 266 -25.19 -3.88 16.02
CA LYS A 266 -26.58 -3.97 16.47
C LYS A 266 -27.15 -5.35 16.16
N ASP A 267 -27.84 -5.96 17.12
CA ASP A 267 -28.42 -7.30 16.92
C ASP A 267 -29.50 -7.30 15.82
N ALA A 268 -29.60 -8.42 15.10
CA ALA A 268 -30.52 -8.59 13.97
C ALA A 268 -32.01 -8.38 14.35
N THR A 269 -32.37 -8.66 15.61
CA THR A 269 -33.73 -8.44 16.13
C THR A 269 -34.07 -6.96 16.32
N LEU A 270 -33.05 -6.11 16.50
CA LEU A 270 -33.19 -4.66 16.74
C LEU A 270 -33.06 -3.82 15.46
N GLN A 271 -32.74 -4.46 14.34
CA GLN A 271 -32.65 -3.84 13.02
C GLN A 271 -34.00 -3.94 12.29
N LYS A 272 -34.15 -3.16 11.21
CA LYS A 272 -35.35 -3.25 10.37
C LYS A 272 -35.42 -4.65 9.75
N GLN A 273 -36.47 -5.39 10.11
CA GLN A 273 -36.62 -6.79 9.70
C GLN A 273 -36.66 -6.96 8.17
N GLU A 274 -37.18 -5.96 7.45
CA GLU A 274 -37.15 -5.93 5.99
C GLU A 274 -35.72 -5.87 5.43
N ASP A 275 -34.86 -5.01 5.99
CA ASP A 275 -33.47 -4.85 5.56
C ASP A 275 -32.64 -6.09 5.88
N VAL A 276 -32.89 -6.73 7.04
CA VAL A 276 -32.27 -8.00 7.44
C VAL A 276 -32.69 -9.13 6.51
N ALA A 277 -33.98 -9.21 6.14
CA ALA A 277 -34.48 -10.24 5.23
C ALA A 277 -33.88 -10.09 3.83
N VAL A 278 -33.79 -8.86 3.30
CA VAL A 278 -33.16 -8.59 2.00
C VAL A 278 -31.66 -8.92 2.04
N ALA A 279 -30.96 -8.54 3.12
CA ALA A 279 -29.54 -8.87 3.28
C ALA A 279 -29.31 -10.40 3.35
N ALA A 280 -30.15 -11.13 4.10
CA ALA A 280 -30.06 -12.58 4.20
C ALA A 280 -30.29 -13.27 2.85
N ALA A 281 -31.30 -12.85 2.09
CA ALA A 281 -31.59 -13.42 0.76
C ALA A 281 -30.46 -13.16 -0.24
N VAL A 282 -29.86 -11.96 -0.21
CA VAL A 282 -28.69 -11.62 -1.03
C VAL A 282 -27.48 -12.45 -0.62
N LEU A 283 -27.22 -12.60 0.68
CA LEU A 283 -26.13 -13.42 1.19
C LEU A 283 -26.28 -14.90 0.80
N GLU A 284 -27.49 -15.45 0.92
CA GLU A 284 -27.79 -16.81 0.48
C GLU A 284 -27.52 -17.00 -1.02
N SER A 285 -27.91 -16.02 -1.84
CA SER A 285 -27.67 -16.04 -3.28
C SER A 285 -26.17 -15.99 -3.61
N LEU A 286 -25.39 -15.17 -2.90
CA LEU A 286 -23.95 -15.08 -3.05
C LEU A 286 -23.22 -16.35 -2.60
N LEU A 287 -23.67 -16.98 -1.51
CA LEU A 287 -23.10 -18.24 -1.03
C LEU A 287 -23.37 -19.39 -2.01
N LYS A 288 -24.58 -19.46 -2.58
CA LYS A 288 -24.89 -20.43 -3.64
C LYS A 288 -24.02 -20.22 -4.87
N LEU A 289 -23.77 -18.97 -5.26
CA LEU A 289 -22.86 -18.63 -6.37
C LEU A 289 -21.41 -19.05 -6.09
N ALA A 290 -20.94 -18.94 -4.85
CA ALA A 290 -19.57 -19.29 -4.47
C ALA A 290 -19.32 -20.80 -4.30
N LEU A 291 -20.37 -21.58 -4.05
CA LEU A 291 -20.30 -23.03 -3.84
C LEU A 291 -20.60 -23.86 -5.11
N LEU A 292 -20.98 -23.21 -6.20
CA LEU A 292 -21.16 -23.78 -7.55
C LEU A 292 -19.82 -23.82 -8.31
#